data_AF-A0A2G6FKL2-F1
#
_entry.id   AF-A0A2G6FKL2-F1
#
_cell.length_a   1.000
_cell.length_b   1.000
_cell.length_c   1.000
_cell.angle_alpha   90.00
_cell.angle_beta   90.00
_cell.angle_gamma   90.00
#
_symmetry.space_group_name_H-M   'P 1'
#
loop_
_entity.id
_entity.type
_entity.pdbx_description
1 polymer ?
#
loop_
_entity_poly.entity_id
_entity_poly.type
_entity_poly.pdbx_seq_one_letter_code
_entity_poly.pdbx_strand_id
1 'polypeptide(L)'
;MSAQLSPVQEQEIRRLLDLSADLYTSMEQIYLTLDQQQLTDTDKVTPLLNELEKLKEKARQVDAVLIPQLKEHKLLSQKPLAPAIKTREETIGRLIQLNSKLTENTKRYKAVIQNELSNLCRNRNALGGYKTAQQETGIIRGAY
;
A
#
# COMPACT_ATOMS: atom_id res chain seq x y z
N MET A 1 -27.47 15.69 29.96
CA MET A 1 -26.88 14.81 31.01
C MET A 1 -25.68 14.13 30.39
N SER A 2 -24.47 14.50 30.81
CA SER A 2 -23.24 13.84 30.37
C SER A 2 -23.21 12.47 31.05
N ALA A 3 -23.28 11.38 30.28
CA ALA A 3 -23.07 10.05 30.83
C ALA A 3 -21.63 9.98 31.37
N GLN A 4 -21.48 9.95 32.69
CA GLN A 4 -20.18 9.66 33.31
C GLN A 4 -19.86 8.21 33.00
N LEU A 5 -18.75 7.99 32.29
CA LEU A 5 -18.18 6.65 32.12
C LEU A 5 -17.86 6.07 33.49
N SER A 6 -18.11 4.77 33.67
CA SER A 6 -17.51 4.09 34.81
C SER A 6 -15.99 4.03 34.63
N PRO A 7 -15.19 4.05 35.71
CA PRO A 7 -13.72 3.96 35.62
C PRO A 7 -13.23 2.73 34.83
N VAL A 8 -13.99 1.64 34.91
CA VAL A 8 -13.69 0.39 34.17
C VAL A 8 -13.90 0.56 32.67
N GLN A 9 -14.97 1.24 32.25
CA GLN A 9 -15.23 1.52 30.83
C GLN A 9 -14.21 2.50 30.25
N GLU A 10 -13.84 3.53 31.01
CA GLU A 10 -12.80 4.48 30.58
C GLU A 10 -11.46 3.77 30.37
N GLN A 11 -11.09 2.87 31.27
CA GLN A 11 -9.85 2.10 31.17
C GLN A 11 -9.86 1.16 29.95
N GLU A 12 -10.98 0.48 29.66
CA GLU A 12 -11.06 -0.39 28.49
C GLU A 12 -11.02 0.40 27.18
N ILE A 13 -11.72 1.54 27.10
CA ILE A 13 -11.67 2.41 25.91
C ILE A 13 -10.26 2.92 25.67
N ARG A 14 -9.54 3.29 26.74
CA ARG A 14 -8.15 3.72 26.65
C ARG A 14 -7.24 2.58 26.16
N ARG A 15 -7.42 1.37 26.69
CA ARG A 15 -6.69 0.18 26.23
C ARG A 15 -6.93 -0.10 24.75
N LEU A 16 -8.17 0.04 24.27
CA LEU A 16 -8.52 -0.14 22.86
C LEU A 16 -7.94 0.96 21.97
N LEU A 17 -7.90 2.21 22.44
CA LEU A 17 -7.24 3.32 21.74
C LEU A 17 -5.75 3.09 21.58
N ASP A 18 -5.08 2.70 22.67
CA ASP A 18 -3.63 2.42 22.67
C ASP A 18 -3.32 1.24 21.74
N LEU A 19 -4.08 0.14 21.84
CA LEU A 19 -3.94 -1.01 20.94
C LEU A 19 -4.15 -0.64 19.46
N SER A 20 -5.16 0.18 19.16
CA SER A 20 -5.42 0.66 17.80
C SER A 20 -4.24 1.51 17.30
N ALA A 21 -3.72 2.42 18.12
CA ALA A 21 -2.57 3.25 17.79
C ALA A 21 -1.30 2.42 17.54
N ASP A 22 -1.04 1.39 18.35
CA ASP A 22 0.09 0.48 18.17
C ASP A 22 -0.01 -0.28 16.84
N LEU A 23 -1.19 -0.80 16.50
CA LEU A 23 -1.43 -1.48 15.22
C LEU A 23 -1.14 -0.55 14.03
N TYR A 24 -1.62 0.69 14.08
CA TYR A 24 -1.35 1.67 13.03
C TYR A 24 0.14 2.05 12.97
N THR A 25 0.83 2.13 14.11
CA THR A 25 2.27 2.39 14.15
C THR A 25 3.07 1.23 13.55
N SER A 26 2.69 -0.02 13.81
CA SER A 26 3.30 -1.18 13.16
C SER A 26 3.08 -1.18 11.64
N MET A 27 1.88 -0.81 11.18
CA MET A 27 1.63 -0.64 9.75
C MET A 27 2.51 0.46 9.14
N GLU A 28 2.74 1.56 9.89
CA GLU A 28 3.57 2.69 9.44
C GLU A 28 5.01 2.23 9.20
N GLN A 29 5.56 1.45 10.13
CA GLN A 29 6.89 0.87 9.99
C GLN A 29 7.03 -0.05 8.77
N ILE A 30 6.00 -0.87 8.49
CA ILE A 30 5.99 -1.71 7.28
C ILE A 30 5.99 -0.85 6.01
N TYR A 31 5.15 0.20 5.96
CA TYR A 31 5.13 1.10 4.80
C TYR A 31 6.46 1.83 4.59
N LEU A 32 7.12 2.28 5.67
CA LEU A 32 8.45 2.88 5.59
C LEU A 32 9.48 1.88 5.05
N THR A 33 9.42 0.63 5.50
CA THR A 33 10.29 -0.44 5.02
C THR A 33 10.07 -0.71 3.53
N LEU A 34 8.81 -0.76 3.09
CA LEU A 34 8.46 -0.95 1.67
C LEU A 34 8.94 0.21 0.79
N ASP A 35 8.84 1.45 1.29
CA ASP A 35 9.34 2.65 0.59
C ASP A 35 10.87 2.63 0.46
N GLN A 36 11.59 2.21 1.51
CA GLN A 36 13.05 2.08 1.50
C GLN A 36 13.55 0.96 0.58
N GLN A 37 12.85 -0.18 0.55
CA GLN A 37 13.24 -1.32 -0.29
C GLN A 37 12.91 -1.14 -1.78
N GLN A 38 12.28 -0.01 -2.16
CA GLN A 38 11.90 0.34 -3.55
C GLN A 38 11.14 -0.77 -4.30
N LEU A 39 10.51 -1.69 -3.58
CA LEU A 39 9.75 -2.82 -4.14
C LEU A 39 10.56 -3.73 -5.10
N THR A 40 11.89 -3.76 -5.00
CA THR A 40 12.75 -4.48 -5.97
C THR A 40 12.94 -5.96 -5.65
N ASP A 41 12.71 -6.38 -4.40
CA ASP A 41 12.96 -7.73 -3.90
C ASP A 41 11.65 -8.41 -3.46
N THR A 42 11.08 -9.21 -4.36
CA THR A 42 9.77 -9.88 -4.16
C THR A 42 9.74 -10.78 -2.92
N ASP A 43 10.86 -11.42 -2.59
CA ASP A 43 10.96 -12.36 -1.45
C ASP A 43 10.90 -11.62 -0.11
N LYS A 44 11.30 -10.35 -0.08
CA LYS A 44 11.19 -9.48 1.10
C LYS A 44 9.88 -8.71 1.14
N VAL A 45 9.36 -8.31 -0.01
CA VAL A 45 8.13 -7.51 -0.12
C VAL A 45 6.89 -8.36 0.20
N THR A 46 6.81 -9.60 -0.29
CA THR A 46 5.61 -10.44 -0.13
C THR A 46 5.25 -10.74 1.33
N PRO A 47 6.21 -11.12 2.20
CA PRO A 47 5.93 -11.31 3.63
C PRO A 47 5.43 -10.03 4.32
N LEU A 48 6.03 -8.87 4.00
CA LEU A 48 5.63 -7.58 4.55
C LEU A 48 4.20 -7.21 4.16
N LEU A 49 3.79 -7.47 2.92
CA LEU A 49 2.41 -7.27 2.47
C LEU A 49 1.42 -8.20 3.18
N ASN A 50 1.80 -9.47 3.38
CA ASN A 50 0.97 -10.43 4.12
C ASN A 50 0.79 -10.02 5.59
N GLU A 51 1.86 -9.52 6.22
CA GLU A 51 1.80 -8.99 7.58
C GLU A 51 0.93 -7.74 7.65
N LEU A 52 1.07 -6.83 6.68
CA LEU A 52 0.25 -5.63 6.57
C LEU A 52 -1.24 -5.95 6.50
N GLU A 53 -1.65 -6.94 5.70
CA GLU A 53 -3.07 -7.35 5.63
C GLU A 53 -3.57 -7.93 6.96
N LYS A 54 -2.75 -8.71 7.67
CA LYS A 54 -3.10 -9.19 9.02
C LYS A 54 -3.28 -8.04 10.02
N LEU A 55 -2.40 -7.05 9.98
CA LEU A 55 -2.49 -5.88 10.86
C LEU A 55 -3.73 -5.03 10.55
N LYS A 56 -4.04 -4.81 9.26
CA LYS A 56 -5.26 -4.10 8.84
C LYS A 56 -6.51 -4.79 9.37
N GLU A 57 -6.58 -6.12 9.25
CA GLU A 57 -7.73 -6.88 9.73
C GLU A 57 -7.88 -6.77 11.25
N LYS A 58 -6.78 -6.91 12.00
CA LYS A 58 -6.78 -6.69 13.46
C LYS A 58 -7.22 -5.27 13.83
N ALA A 59 -6.74 -4.24 13.12
CA ALA A 59 -7.12 -2.86 13.40
C ALA A 59 -8.60 -2.61 13.13
N ARG A 60 -9.17 -3.20 12.06
CA ARG A 60 -10.61 -3.14 11.78
C ARG A 60 -11.44 -3.78 12.89
N GLN A 61 -10.99 -4.92 13.42
CA GLN A 61 -11.68 -5.60 14.51
C GLN A 61 -11.67 -4.76 15.80
N VAL A 62 -10.53 -4.15 16.14
CA VAL A 62 -10.43 -3.23 17.29
C VAL A 62 -11.32 -2.00 17.07
N ASP A 63 -11.26 -1.40 15.89
CA ASP A 63 -12.04 -0.21 15.55
C ASP A 63 -13.54 -0.48 15.52
N ALA A 64 -13.98 -1.68 15.12
CA ALA A 64 -15.38 -2.10 15.15
C ALA A 64 -15.94 -2.14 16.58
N VAL A 65 -15.11 -2.40 17.59
CA VAL A 65 -15.49 -2.37 19.00
C VAL A 65 -15.37 -0.96 19.58
N LEU A 66 -14.30 -0.24 19.22
CA LEU A 66 -13.97 1.07 19.76
C LEU A 66 -14.90 2.19 19.26
N ILE A 67 -15.19 2.25 17.97
CA ILE A 67 -15.97 3.36 17.37
C ILE A 67 -17.39 3.46 17.95
N PRO A 68 -18.15 2.36 18.12
CA PRO A 68 -19.46 2.43 18.78
C PRO A 68 -19.38 3.01 20.19
N GLN A 69 -18.42 2.56 20.99
CA GLN A 69 -18.23 3.05 22.37
C GLN A 69 -17.90 4.55 22.41
N LEU A 70 -17.03 5.02 21.50
CA LEU A 70 -16.70 6.44 21.40
C LEU A 70 -17.91 7.31 21.00
N LYS A 71 -18.77 6.79 20.10
CA LYS A 71 -19.99 7.49 19.62
C LYS A 71 -21.08 7.52 20.68
N GLU A 72 -21.38 6.37 21.29
CA GLU A 72 -22.46 6.20 22.28
C GLU A 72 -22.25 7.14 23.47
N HIS A 73 -21.01 7.24 23.95
CA HIS A 73 -20.67 8.02 25.12
C HIS A 73 -20.22 9.47 24.80
N LYS A 74 -20.29 9.90 23.53
CA LYS A 74 -19.85 11.24 23.05
C LYS A 74 -18.43 11.60 23.54
N LEU A 75 -17.53 10.63 23.50
CA LEU A 75 -16.21 10.70 24.16
C LEU A 75 -15.13 11.40 23.35
N LEU A 76 -15.41 11.67 22.08
CA LEU A 76 -14.48 12.32 21.17
C LEU A 76 -13.97 13.68 21.70
N SER A 77 -14.74 14.32 22.58
CA SER A 77 -14.41 15.63 23.17
C SER A 77 -13.95 15.55 24.63
N GLN A 78 -13.88 14.35 25.23
CA GLN A 78 -13.55 14.22 26.65
C GLN A 78 -12.04 14.37 26.89
N LYS A 79 -11.68 15.29 27.81
CA LYS A 79 -10.29 15.64 28.16
C LYS A 79 -9.36 14.45 28.44
N PRO A 80 -9.75 13.38 29.17
CA PRO A 80 -8.80 12.29 29.48
C PRO A 80 -8.42 11.45 28.26
N LEU A 81 -9.30 11.33 27.26
CA LEU A 81 -9.07 10.50 26.07
C LEU A 81 -8.54 11.30 24.87
N ALA A 82 -8.69 12.63 24.89
CA ALA A 82 -8.27 13.51 23.80
C ALA A 82 -6.81 13.32 23.35
N PRO A 83 -5.81 13.12 24.24
CA PRO A 83 -4.43 12.88 23.80
C PRO A 83 -4.28 11.58 22.99
N ALA A 84 -4.90 10.48 23.45
CA ALA A 84 -4.81 9.18 22.78
C ALA A 84 -5.52 9.19 21.41
N ILE A 85 -6.68 9.87 21.33
CA ILE A 85 -7.39 10.08 20.07
C ILE A 85 -6.54 10.88 19.09
N LYS A 86 -5.89 11.96 19.56
CA LYS A 86 -5.02 12.80 18.73
C LYS A 86 -3.82 12.02 18.19
N THR A 87 -3.13 11.25 19.03
CA THR A 87 -2.00 10.40 18.59
C THR A 87 -2.44 9.43 17.51
N ARG A 88 -3.59 8.76 17.70
CA ARG A 88 -4.16 7.84 16.72
C ARG A 88 -4.47 8.53 15.39
N GLU A 89 -5.08 9.71 15.44
CA GLU A 89 -5.40 10.50 14.24
C GLU A 89 -4.13 10.90 13.48
N GLU A 90 -3.11 11.37 14.18
CA GLU A 90 -1.82 11.73 13.57
C GLU A 90 -1.15 10.53 12.89
N THR A 91 -1.14 9.36 13.53
CA THR A 91 -0.59 8.12 12.95
C THR A 91 -1.36 7.69 11.71
N ILE A 92 -2.69 7.74 11.73
CA ILE A 92 -3.52 7.44 10.55
C ILE A 92 -3.24 8.46 9.43
N GLY A 93 -3.08 9.74 9.76
CA GLY A 93 -2.71 10.78 8.81
C GLY A 93 -1.39 10.49 8.10
N ARG A 94 -0.34 10.11 8.84
CA ARG A 94 0.95 9.70 8.27
C ARG A 94 0.84 8.45 7.39
N LEU A 95 0.06 7.46 7.82
CA LEU A 95 -0.21 6.25 7.04
C LEU A 95 -0.85 6.55 5.68
N ILE A 96 -1.82 7.46 5.64
CA ILE A 96 -2.49 7.87 4.39
C ILE A 96 -1.47 8.50 3.44
N GLN A 97 -0.59 9.37 3.94
CA GLN A 97 0.46 10.00 3.14
C GLN A 97 1.43 8.96 2.56
N LEU A 98 1.92 8.03 3.38
CA LEU A 98 2.82 6.96 2.95
C LEU A 98 2.16 6.04 1.91
N ASN A 99 0.90 5.67 2.12
CA ASN A 99 0.17 4.83 1.18
C ASN A 99 -0.03 5.52 -0.18
N SER A 100 -0.35 6.83 -0.17
CA SER A 100 -0.46 7.63 -1.38
C SER A 100 0.86 7.67 -2.16
N LYS A 101 1.97 7.93 -1.47
CA LYS A 101 3.32 7.92 -2.06
C LYS A 101 3.67 6.56 -2.69
N LEU A 102 3.45 5.47 -1.98
CA LEU A 102 3.72 4.12 -2.49
C LEU A 102 2.85 3.73 -3.68
N THR A 103 1.60 4.19 -3.69
CA THR A 103 0.67 4.00 -4.81
C THR A 103 1.18 4.73 -6.06
N GLU A 104 1.66 5.96 -5.93
CA GLU A 104 2.27 6.69 -7.03
C GLU A 104 3.54 6.01 -7.55
N ASN A 105 4.42 5.57 -6.66
CA ASN A 105 5.64 4.83 -7.04
C ASN A 105 5.29 3.54 -7.81
N THR A 106 4.32 2.77 -7.31
CA THR A 106 3.83 1.56 -7.99
C THR A 106 3.31 1.85 -9.39
N LYS A 107 2.54 2.95 -9.56
CA LYS A 107 2.06 3.38 -10.89
C LYS A 107 3.21 3.71 -11.83
N ARG A 108 4.24 4.41 -11.35
CA ARG A 108 5.44 4.74 -12.14
C ARG A 108 6.19 3.49 -12.58
N TYR A 109 6.45 2.55 -11.67
CA TYR A 109 7.10 1.28 -12.01
C TYR A 109 6.30 0.47 -13.02
N LYS A 110 4.97 0.41 -12.87
CA LYS A 110 4.10 -0.25 -13.85
C LYS A 110 4.23 0.37 -15.24
N ALA A 111 4.26 1.69 -15.34
CA ALA A 111 4.42 2.38 -16.63
C ALA A 111 5.79 2.09 -17.27
N VAL A 112 6.87 2.08 -16.48
CA VAL A 112 8.21 1.71 -16.95
C VAL A 112 8.24 0.28 -17.48
N ILE A 113 7.73 -0.69 -16.70
CA ILE A 113 7.67 -2.11 -17.10
C ILE A 113 6.85 -2.28 -18.39
N GLN A 114 5.72 -1.59 -18.52
CA GLN A 114 4.90 -1.64 -19.74
C GLN A 114 5.62 -1.09 -20.97
N ASN A 115 6.42 -0.02 -20.81
CA ASN A 115 7.25 0.53 -21.88
C ASN A 115 8.34 -0.48 -22.28
N GLU A 116 9.07 -1.03 -21.32
CA GLU A 116 10.10 -2.05 -21.57
C GLU A 116 9.54 -3.28 -22.28
N LEU A 117 8.40 -3.80 -21.81
CA LEU A 117 7.71 -4.92 -22.47
C LEU A 117 7.28 -4.57 -23.90
N SER A 118 6.80 -3.35 -24.12
CA SER A 118 6.42 -2.88 -25.46
C SER A 118 7.63 -2.80 -26.39
N ASN A 119 8.77 -2.32 -25.89
CA ASN A 119 10.03 -2.24 -26.64
C ASN A 119 10.57 -3.62 -26.97
N LEU A 120 10.57 -4.56 -26.02
CA LEU A 120 10.95 -5.95 -26.25
C LEU A 120 10.05 -6.61 -27.30
N CYS A 121 8.74 -6.42 -27.23
CA CYS A 121 7.79 -6.92 -28.23
C CYS A 121 8.05 -6.31 -29.62
N ARG A 122 8.28 -5.00 -29.72
CA ARG A 122 8.63 -4.32 -30.99
C ARG A 122 9.95 -4.82 -31.56
N ASN A 123 10.99 -4.94 -30.73
CA ASN A 123 12.30 -5.45 -31.15
C ASN A 123 12.23 -6.92 -31.60
N ARG A 124 11.47 -7.75 -30.89
CA ARG A 124 11.19 -9.14 -31.31
C ARG A 124 10.49 -9.18 -32.66
N ASN A 125 9.49 -8.32 -32.89
CA ASN A 125 8.78 -8.24 -34.16
C ASN A 125 9.68 -7.71 -35.29
N ALA A 126 10.59 -6.76 -35.00
CA ALA A 126 11.58 -6.28 -35.95
C ALA A 126 12.56 -7.39 -36.35
N LEU A 127 13.06 -8.17 -35.38
CA LEU A 127 13.94 -9.31 -35.63
C LEU A 127 13.24 -10.46 -36.38
N GLY A 128 11.95 -10.70 -36.12
CA GLY A 128 11.14 -11.66 -36.89
C GLY A 128 10.72 -11.16 -38.28
N GLY A 129 10.75 -9.84 -38.50
CA GLY A 129 10.50 -9.16 -39.77
C GLY A 129 11.71 -9.11 -40.70
N TYR A 130 12.93 -9.28 -40.17
CA TYR A 130 14.13 -9.60 -40.96
C TYR A 130 14.11 -11.07 -41.40
N LYS A 131 13.02 -11.54 -42.03
CA LYS A 131 13.15 -12.66 -42.96
C LYS A 131 13.97 -12.12 -44.12
N THR A 132 15.13 -12.71 -44.32
CA THR A 132 16.02 -12.48 -45.47
C THR A 132 15.17 -12.27 -46.72
N ALA A 133 15.27 -11.08 -47.33
CA ALA A 133 14.80 -10.89 -48.69
C ALA A 133 15.46 -12.01 -49.51
N GLN A 134 14.64 -12.98 -49.92
CA GLN A 134 15.07 -13.98 -50.88
C GLN A 134 15.65 -13.18 -52.04
N GLN A 135 16.94 -13.34 -52.29
CA GLN A 135 17.52 -13.01 -53.58
C GLN A 135 16.72 -13.82 -54.59
N GLU A 136 15.72 -13.19 -55.20
CA GLU A 136 15.27 -13.59 -56.52
C GLU A 136 16.49 -13.38 -57.41
N THR A 137 17.25 -14.45 -57.61
CA THR A 137 18.21 -14.60 -58.68
C THR A 137 17.45 -14.47 -60.00
N GLY A 138 17.19 -13.21 -60.38
CA GLY A 138 16.85 -12.84 -61.74
C GLY A 138 18.02 -13.22 -62.62
N ILE A 139 17.92 -14.38 -63.27
CA ILE A 139 18.83 -14.79 -64.34
C ILE A 139 18.78 -13.67 -65.38
N ILE A 140 19.85 -12.87 -65.44
CA ILE A 140 20.08 -11.97 -66.57
C ILE A 140 20.36 -12.89 -67.77
N ARG A 141 19.34 -13.13 -68.60
CA ARG A 141 19.55 -13.68 -69.93
C ARG A 141 20.24 -12.60 -70.76
N GLY A 142 21.56 -12.72 -70.90
CA GLY A 142 22.31 -11.97 -71.89
C GLY A 142 21.81 -12.34 -73.29
N ALA A 143 21.30 -11.35 -74.00
CA ALA A 143 21.12 -11.44 -75.44
C ALA A 143 22.47 -11.18 -76.12
N TYR A 144 23.00 -12.21 -76.78
CA TYR A 144 23.90 -12.09 -77.93
C TYR A 144 23.23 -12.86 -79.07
#